data_AF-A0AA86QMF5-F1
#
_entry.id   AF-A0AA86QMF5-F1
#
_cell.length_a   1.000
_cell.length_b   1.000
_cell.length_c   1.000
_cell.angle_alpha   90.00
_cell.angle_beta   90.00
_cell.angle_gamma   90.00
#
_symmetry.space_group_name_H-M   'P 1'
#
loop_
_entity.id
_entity.type
_entity.pdbx_description
1 polymer ?
#
loop_
_entity_poly.entity_id
_entity_poly.type
_entity_poly.pdbx_seq_one_letter_code
_entity_poly.pdbx_strand_id
1 'polypeptide(L)'
;MLFLLTSVIQEQPAQVNFFCDVCTIIVQGVEDQITDPQNVQEVEAFLDQVCEIIPFDFYNWCEQIINQYYGELIKYIQQGLPAAQVCKQIGLCD
;
A
#
# COMPACT_ATOMS: atom_id res chain seq x y z
N MET A 1 34.07 13.70 27.10
CA MET A 1 32.70 14.16 27.42
C MET A 1 31.83 13.94 26.18
N LEU A 2 31.01 12.90 26.23
CA LEU A 2 29.69 12.73 25.61
C LEU A 2 29.33 13.66 24.44
N PHE A 3 29.74 13.30 23.22
CA PHE A 3 28.99 13.64 22.01
C PHE A 3 28.10 12.45 21.64
N LEU A 4 27.17 12.12 22.55
CA LEU A 4 26.08 11.17 22.31
C LEU A 4 24.84 11.93 21.82
N LEU A 5 24.85 12.45 20.59
CA LEU A 5 23.63 13.00 19.95
C LEU A 5 23.64 12.84 18.42
N THR A 6 24.39 11.88 17.86
CA THR A 6 23.95 11.33 16.56
C THR A 6 22.80 10.38 16.89
N SER A 7 21.61 10.97 17.06
CA SER A 7 20.35 10.25 16.98
C SER A 7 20.41 9.40 15.71
N VAL A 8 20.60 8.11 15.96
CA VAL A 8 20.57 7.00 15.02
C VAL A 8 19.53 7.29 13.96
N ILE A 9 19.98 7.32 12.70
CA ILE A 9 19.13 7.30 11.53
C ILE A 9 18.28 6.03 11.68
N GLN A 10 17.00 6.17 11.99
CA GLN A 10 16.08 5.04 11.95
C GLN A 10 15.65 4.84 10.50
N GLU A 11 16.60 4.51 9.61
CA GLU A 11 16.23 3.73 8.43
C GLU A 11 15.82 2.38 9.00
N GLN A 12 14.51 2.10 9.05
CA GLN A 12 14.00 0.78 9.35
C GLN A 12 13.79 0.06 8.01
N PRO A 13 14.82 -0.61 7.46
CA PRO A 13 14.64 -1.38 6.23
C PRO A 13 13.54 -2.45 6.41
N ALA A 14 13.29 -2.91 7.64
CA ALA A 14 12.25 -3.90 7.92
C ALA A 14 10.80 -3.38 7.83
N GLN A 15 10.53 -2.12 8.23
CA GLN A 15 9.17 -1.56 8.18
C GLN A 15 8.81 -1.05 6.78
N VAL A 16 9.75 -0.39 6.09
CA VAL A 16 9.56 0.04 4.70
C VAL A 16 9.30 -1.17 3.80
N ASN A 17 10.05 -2.25 3.98
CA ASN A 17 9.82 -3.49 3.24
C ASN A 17 8.43 -4.08 3.51
N PHE A 18 7.97 -4.10 4.77
CA PHE A 18 6.63 -4.63 5.07
C PHE A 18 5.51 -3.84 4.38
N PHE A 19 5.56 -2.51 4.42
CA PHE A 19 4.52 -1.69 3.77
C PHE A 19 4.60 -1.76 2.24
N CYS A 20 5.81 -1.85 1.69
CA CYS A 20 6.03 -2.10 0.26
C CYS A 20 5.45 -3.44 -0.18
N ASP A 21 5.72 -4.50 0.58
CA ASP A 21 5.22 -5.85 0.31
C ASP A 21 3.69 -5.89 0.36
N VAL A 22 3.08 -5.32 1.40
CA VAL A 22 1.62 -5.24 1.54
C VAL A 22 1.01 -4.48 0.37
N CYS A 23 1.54 -3.31 0.03
CA CYS A 23 1.06 -2.55 -1.13
C CYS A 23 1.16 -3.36 -2.42
N THR A 24 2.31 -3.99 -2.66
CA THR A 24 2.56 -4.74 -3.90
C THR A 24 1.59 -5.90 -4.03
N ILE A 25 1.33 -6.63 -2.94
CA ILE A 25 0.35 -7.73 -2.92
C ILE A 25 -1.06 -7.23 -3.23
N ILE A 26 -1.48 -6.10 -2.66
CA ILE A 26 -2.80 -5.52 -2.90
C ILE A 26 -2.96 -5.12 -4.37
N VAL A 27 -2.01 -4.36 -4.91
CA VAL A 27 -2.08 -3.87 -6.29
C VAL A 27 -1.96 -5.02 -7.29
N GLN A 28 -1.12 -6.02 -7.02
CA GLN A 28 -1.05 -7.23 -7.85
C GLN A 28 -2.37 -8.01 -7.79
N GLY A 29 -3.02 -8.08 -6.63
CA GLY A 29 -4.33 -8.70 -6.50
C GLY A 29 -5.40 -8.01 -7.34
N VAL A 30 -5.33 -6.69 -7.47
CA VAL A 30 -6.17 -5.94 -8.42
C VAL A 30 -5.86 -6.34 -9.86
N GLU A 31 -4.58 -6.34 -10.26
CA GLU A 31 -4.17 -6.75 -11.61
C GLU A 31 -4.61 -8.18 -11.97
N ASP A 32 -4.56 -9.10 -10.99
CA ASP A 32 -4.84 -10.52 -11.19
C ASP A 32 -6.34 -10.84 -11.17
N GLN A 33 -7.14 -10.11 -10.37
CA GLN A 33 -8.55 -10.43 -10.15
C GLN A 33 -9.54 -9.50 -10.88
N ILE A 34 -9.12 -8.29 -11.24
CA ILE A 34 -9.99 -7.31 -11.89
C ILE A 34 -9.80 -7.37 -13.40
N THR A 35 -10.86 -7.72 -14.12
CA THR A 35 -10.78 -7.91 -15.58
C THR A 35 -10.79 -6.59 -16.34
N ASP A 36 -11.46 -5.57 -15.80
CA ASP A 36 -11.46 -4.21 -16.33
C ASP A 36 -11.04 -3.20 -15.26
N PRO A 37 -9.77 -2.76 -15.25
CA PRO A 37 -9.29 -1.73 -14.32
C PRO A 37 -10.03 -0.38 -14.44
N GLN A 38 -10.80 -0.15 -15.52
CA GLN A 38 -11.63 1.05 -15.65
C GLN A 38 -12.95 0.95 -14.87
N ASN A 39 -13.36 -0.25 -14.48
CA ASN A 39 -14.54 -0.47 -13.64
C ASN A 39 -14.24 -0.08 -12.19
N VAL A 40 -14.44 1.20 -11.88
CA VAL A 40 -14.19 1.77 -10.54
C VAL A 40 -14.86 0.94 -9.43
N GLN A 41 -16.08 0.48 -9.65
CA GLN A 41 -16.84 -0.26 -8.64
C GLN A 41 -16.18 -1.61 -8.30
N GLU A 42 -15.54 -2.26 -9.26
CA GLU A 42 -14.83 -3.53 -9.04
C GLU A 42 -13.51 -3.29 -8.29
N VAL A 43 -12.82 -2.20 -8.61
CA VAL A 43 -11.59 -1.78 -7.90
C VAL A 43 -11.90 -1.37 -6.46
N GLU A 44 -12.95 -0.58 -6.25
CA GLU A 44 -13.44 -0.18 -4.93
C GLU A 44 -13.80 -1.41 -4.09
N ALA A 45 -14.61 -2.31 -4.64
CA ALA A 45 -15.03 -3.53 -3.94
C ALA A 45 -13.86 -4.45 -3.56
N PHE A 46 -12.79 -4.48 -4.37
CA PHE A 46 -11.57 -5.22 -4.03
C PHE A 46 -10.81 -4.54 -2.88
N LEU A 47 -10.58 -3.23 -2.98
CA LEU A 47 -9.85 -2.48 -1.96
C LEU A 47 -10.55 -2.49 -0.60
N ASP A 48 -11.88 -2.50 -0.58
CA ASP A 48 -12.68 -2.58 0.64
C ASP A 48 -12.49 -3.91 1.40
N GLN A 49 -12.15 -5.00 0.68
CA GLN A 49 -11.95 -6.33 1.28
C GLN A 49 -10.52 -6.55 1.81
N VAL A 50 -9.59 -5.67 1.46
CA VAL A 50 -8.17 -5.82 1.81
C VAL A 50 -7.96 -5.88 3.32
N CYS A 51 -8.68 -5.06 4.09
CA CYS A 51 -8.49 -5.05 5.54
C CYS A 51 -9.16 -6.22 6.26
N GLU A 52 -10.06 -6.95 5.59
CA GLU A 52 -10.72 -8.14 6.15
C GLU A 52 -9.78 -9.36 6.23
N ILE A 53 -8.73 -9.40 5.41
CA ILE A 53 -7.74 -10.50 5.39
C ILE A 53 -6.55 -10.26 6.31
N ILE A 54 -6.41 -9.03 6.84
CA ILE A 54 -5.33 -8.64 7.74
C ILE A 54 -5.67 -9.07 9.19
N PRO A 55 -4.71 -9.55 10.00
CA PRO A 55 -4.98 -9.90 11.39
C PRO A 55 -5.61 -8.74 12.17
N PHE A 56 -6.55 -9.07 13.06
CA PHE A 56 -7.37 -8.09 13.79
C PHE A 56 -6.56 -6.95 14.45
N ASP A 57 -5.39 -7.26 14.99
CA ASP A 57 -4.51 -6.27 15.64
C ASP A 57 -4.04 -5.14 14.71
N PHE A 58 -4.09 -5.35 13.39
CA PHE A 58 -3.65 -4.40 12.37
C PHE A 58 -4.80 -3.80 11.56
N TYR A 59 -6.06 -4.17 11.84
CA TYR A 59 -7.23 -3.72 11.07
C TYR A 59 -7.33 -2.18 11.00
N ASN A 60 -7.26 -1.50 12.15
CA ASN A 60 -7.38 -0.04 12.20
C ASN A 60 -6.23 0.67 11.47
N TRP A 61 -5.05 0.06 11.43
CA TRP A 61 -3.92 0.58 10.69
C TRP A 61 -4.14 0.39 9.18
N CYS A 62 -4.61 -0.78 8.77
CA CYS A 62 -4.97 -1.06 7.38
C CYS A 62 -6.03 -0.07 6.86
N GLU A 63 -7.12 0.11 7.61
CA GLU A 63 -8.19 1.06 7.27
C GLU A 63 -7.65 2.47 7.06
N GLN A 64 -6.76 2.94 7.94
CA GLN A 64 -6.17 4.28 7.82
C GLN A 64 -5.33 4.40 6.54
N ILE A 65 -4.52 3.40 6.22
CA ILE A 65 -3.67 3.39 5.04
C ILE A 65 -4.52 3.32 3.77
N ILE A 66 -5.48 2.39 3.70
CA ILE A 66 -6.37 2.26 2.55
C ILE A 66 -7.15 3.56 2.34
N ASN A 67 -7.73 4.15 3.38
CA ASN A 67 -8.44 5.43 3.26
C ASN A 67 -7.54 6.59 2.84
N GLN A 68 -6.28 6.61 3.30
CA GLN A 68 -5.33 7.65 2.92
C GLN A 68 -4.98 7.59 1.43
N TYR A 69 -4.81 6.39 0.87
CA TYR A 69 -4.31 6.18 -0.49
C TYR A 69 -5.40 5.77 -1.49
N TYR A 70 -6.64 5.58 -1.07
CA TYR A 70 -7.74 5.01 -1.86
C TYR A 70 -7.89 5.65 -3.24
N GLY A 71 -7.99 6.98 -3.27
CA GLY A 71 -8.15 7.73 -4.52
C GLY A 71 -6.91 7.65 -5.44
N GLU A 72 -5.72 7.56 -4.86
CA GLU A 72 -4.47 7.42 -5.64
C GLU A 72 -4.32 6.00 -6.18
N LEU A 73 -4.66 4.98 -5.38
CA LEU A 73 -4.68 3.58 -5.81
C LEU A 73 -5.62 3.40 -7.01
N ILE A 74 -6.88 3.84 -6.91
CA ILE A 74 -7.84 3.76 -8.03
C ILE A 74 -7.29 4.49 -9.27
N LYS A 75 -6.80 5.72 -9.09
CA LYS A 75 -6.24 6.50 -10.19
C LYS A 75 -5.08 5.79 -10.88
N TYR A 76 -4.15 5.21 -10.13
CA TYR A 76 -2.96 4.57 -10.70
C TYR A 76 -3.27 3.20 -11.30
N ILE A 77 -4.19 2.45 -10.71
CA ILE A 77 -4.74 1.21 -11.26
C ILE A 77 -5.42 1.48 -12.61
N GLN A 78 -6.25 2.52 -12.70
CA GLN A 78 -6.88 2.93 -13.96
C GLN A 78 -5.90 3.40 -15.03
N GLN A 79 -4.72 3.87 -14.63
CA GLN A 79 -3.63 4.22 -15.56
C GLN A 79 -2.85 2.99 -16.03
N GLY A 80 -3.13 1.80 -15.51
CA GLY A 80 -2.41 0.57 -15.82
C GLY A 80 -0.96 0.60 -15.36
N LEU A 81 -0.66 1.36 -14.29
CA LEU A 81 0.68 1.35 -13.71
C LEU A 81 0.94 0.00 -13.04
N PRO A 82 2.12 -0.61 -13.25
CA PRO A 82 2.49 -1.85 -12.54
C PRO A 82 2.52 -1.65 -11.03
N ALA A 83 2.19 -2.70 -10.26
CA ALA A 83 2.19 -2.68 -8.79
C ALA A 83 3.40 -1.98 -8.15
N ALA A 84 4.63 -2.32 -8.58
CA ALA A 84 5.86 -1.70 -8.06
C ALA A 84 5.90 -0.18 -8.29
N GLN A 85 5.36 0.30 -9.43
CA GLN A 85 5.30 1.72 -9.73
C GLN A 85 4.20 2.42 -8.93
N VAL A 86 3.02 1.79 -8.75
CA VAL A 86 1.94 2.32 -7.90
C VAL A 86 2.44 2.53 -6.48
N CYS A 87 3.05 1.49 -5.89
CA CYS A 87 3.52 1.52 -4.51
C CYS A 87 4.64 2.54 -4.27
N LYS A 88 5.47 2.78 -5.30
CA LYS A 88 6.45 3.88 -5.27
C LYS A 88 5.81 5.26 -5.36
N GLN A 89 4.76 5.45 -6.16
CA GLN A 89 4.07 6.75 -6.29
C GLN A 89 3.39 7.19 -4.99
N ILE A 90 2.88 6.24 -4.20
CA ILE A 90 2.25 6.53 -2.90
C ILE A 90 3.24 6.52 -1.73
N GLY A 91 4.53 6.32 -2.00
CA GLY A 91 5.61 6.40 -1.01
C GLY A 91 5.72 5.19 -0.08
N LEU A 92 5.18 4.04 -0.48
CA LEU A 92 5.28 2.78 0.28
C LEU A 92 6.46 1.90 -0.18
N CYS A 93 7.02 2.14 -1.37
CA CYS A 93 8.24 1.52 -1.89
C CYS A 93 9.25 2.59 -2.37
N ASP A 94 10.55 2.25 -2.39
CA ASP A 94 11.64 3.10 -2.89
C ASP A 94 11.91 2.98 -4.41
#